data_AF-A0A4D6LFH9-F1
#
_entry.id   AF-A0A4D6LFH9-F1
#
_cell.length_a   1.000
_cell.length_b   1.000
_cell.length_c   1.000
_cell.angle_alpha   90.00
_cell.angle_beta   90.00
_cell.angle_gamma   90.00
#
_symmetry.space_group_name_H-M   'P 1'
#
loop_
_entity.id
_entity.type
_entity.pdbx_description
1 polymer ?
#
loop_
_entity_poly.entity_id
_entity_poly.type
_entity_poly.pdbx_seq_one_letter_code
_entity_poly.pdbx_strand_id
1 'polypeptide(L)'
;MSLEEMKRKKLELEETLRKMEVDALDKDKTWKAKEDKLANDVAMTYDVRFEVALEQVRLLCPSIDISGVDANKVVIDGRLVEE
;
A
#
# COMPACT_ATOMS: atom_id res chain seq x y z
N MET A 1 -25.51 -17.47 42.15
CA MET A 1 -24.33 -17.90 41.36
C MET A 1 -23.22 -18.23 42.34
N SER A 2 -22.66 -19.44 42.26
CA SER A 2 -21.65 -19.90 43.21
C SER A 2 -20.26 -19.32 42.87
N LEU A 3 -19.35 -19.33 43.85
CA LEU A 3 -17.96 -18.91 43.65
C LEU A 3 -17.28 -19.73 42.53
N GLU A 4 -17.59 -21.02 42.44
CA GLU A 4 -17.04 -21.90 41.40
C GLU A 4 -17.60 -21.58 40.01
N GLU A 5 -18.89 -21.23 39.91
CA GLU A 5 -19.46 -20.75 38.66
C GLU A 5 -18.82 -19.43 38.19
N MET A 6 -18.51 -18.54 39.13
CA MET A 6 -17.85 -17.26 38.82
C MET A 6 -16.40 -17.48 38.36
N LYS A 7 -15.64 -18.39 39.00
CA LYS A 7 -14.28 -18.74 38.58
C LYS A 7 -14.25 -19.35 37.17
N ARG A 8 -15.17 -20.27 36.86
CA ARG A 8 -15.28 -20.86 35.53
C ARG A 8 -15.57 -19.80 34.47
N LYS A 9 -16.57 -18.94 34.70
CA LYS A 9 -16.90 -17.85 33.77
C LYS A 9 -15.74 -16.88 33.56
N LYS A 10 -14.97 -16.60 34.62
CA LYS A 10 -13.77 -15.77 34.52
C LYS A 10 -12.73 -16.40 33.59
N LEU A 11 -12.45 -17.69 33.74
CA LEU A 11 -11.50 -18.41 32.89
C LEU A 11 -11.95 -18.45 31.43
N GLU A 12 -13.23 -18.73 31.17
CA GLU A 12 -13.81 -18.72 29.82
C GLU A 12 -13.69 -17.34 29.16
N LEU A 13 -13.93 -16.27 29.92
CA LEU A 13 -13.77 -14.89 29.44
C LEU A 13 -12.31 -14.55 29.16
N GLU A 14 -11.38 -14.93 30.05
CA GLU A 14 -9.93 -14.72 29.84
C GLU A 14 -9.42 -15.46 28.60
N GLU A 15 -9.89 -16.68 28.35
CA GLU A 15 -9.55 -17.43 27.15
C GLU A 15 -10.13 -16.78 25.89
N THR A 16 -11.38 -16.32 25.96
CA THR A 16 -12.03 -15.63 24.83
C THR A 16 -11.31 -14.32 24.50
N LEU A 17 -10.95 -13.55 25.52
CA LEU A 17 -10.23 -12.29 25.36
C LEU A 17 -8.87 -12.53 24.69
N ARG A 18 -8.10 -13.53 25.15
CA ARG A 18 -6.82 -13.90 24.55
C ARG A 18 -6.97 -14.29 23.07
N LYS A 19 -8.00 -15.06 22.72
CA LYS A 19 -8.28 -15.42 21.31
C LYS A 19 -8.58 -14.18 20.48
N MET A 20 -9.41 -13.27 20.99
CA MET A 20 -9.74 -12.02 20.30
C MET A 20 -8.51 -11.12 20.10
N GLU A 21 -7.60 -11.05 21.07
CA GLU A 21 -6.34 -10.30 20.94
C GLU A 21 -5.44 -10.86 19.84
N VAL A 22 -5.29 -12.20 19.78
CA VAL A 22 -4.52 -12.87 18.73
C VAL A 22 -5.14 -12.64 17.35
N ASP A 23 -6.46 -12.81 17.23
CA ASP A 23 -7.19 -12.59 15.98
C ASP A 23 -7.11 -11.13 15.52
N ALA A 24 -7.12 -10.18 16.45
CA ALA A 24 -6.98 -8.76 16.13
C ALA A 24 -5.59 -8.44 15.57
N LEU A 25 -4.53 -8.98 16.19
CA LEU A 25 -3.15 -8.80 15.73
C LEU A 25 -2.91 -9.44 14.34
N ASP A 26 -3.48 -10.61 14.09
CA ASP A 26 -3.37 -11.28 12.79
C ASP A 26 -4.11 -10.50 11.68
N LYS A 27 -5.31 -10.00 12.00
CA LYS A 27 -6.07 -9.13 11.10
C LYS A 27 -5.31 -7.84 10.81
N ASP A 28 -4.75 -7.19 11.81
CA ASP A 28 -4.01 -5.93 11.63
C ASP A 28 -2.84 -6.09 10.65
N LYS A 29 -2.02 -7.15 10.84
CA LYS A 29 -0.94 -7.50 9.91
C LYS A 29 -1.44 -7.75 8.50
N THR A 30 -2.54 -8.49 8.37
CA THR A 30 -3.15 -8.82 7.07
C THR A 30 -3.69 -7.58 6.37
N TRP A 31 -4.35 -6.68 7.11
CA TRP A 31 -4.85 -5.41 6.58
C TRP A 31 -3.73 -4.51 6.13
N LYS A 32 -2.65 -4.41 6.91
CA LYS A 32 -1.47 -3.61 6.54
C LYS A 32 -0.82 -4.13 5.25
N ALA A 33 -0.60 -5.43 5.14
CA ALA A 33 -0.06 -6.03 3.92
C ALA A 33 -0.95 -5.79 2.70
N LYS A 34 -2.27 -5.81 2.89
CA LYS A 34 -3.24 -5.52 1.82
C LYS A 34 -3.24 -4.05 1.41
N GLU A 35 -3.11 -3.14 2.37
CA GLU A 35 -2.98 -1.70 2.12
C GLU A 35 -1.73 -1.42 1.30
N ASP A 36 -0.58 -1.96 1.71
CA ASP A 36 0.70 -1.77 1.01
C ASP A 36 0.65 -2.32 -0.42
N LYS A 37 0.03 -3.51 -0.60
CA LYS A 37 -0.19 -4.08 -1.94
C LYS A 37 -1.06 -3.19 -2.81
N LEU A 38 -2.18 -2.68 -2.28
CA LEU A 38 -3.06 -1.80 -3.04
C LEU A 38 -2.38 -0.48 -3.39
N ALA A 39 -1.60 0.10 -2.47
CA ALA A 39 -0.82 1.30 -2.74
C ALA A 39 0.18 1.07 -3.89
N ASN A 40 0.88 -0.07 -3.88
CA ASN A 40 1.81 -0.44 -4.94
C ASN A 40 1.09 -0.68 -6.28
N ASP A 41 -0.01 -1.43 -6.28
CA ASP A 41 -0.80 -1.71 -7.50
C ASP A 41 -1.36 -0.41 -8.12
N VAL A 42 -1.79 0.54 -7.27
CA VAL A 42 -2.26 1.86 -7.70
C VAL A 42 -1.10 2.69 -8.26
N ALA A 43 0.04 2.75 -7.60
CA ALA A 43 1.24 3.45 -8.09
C ALA A 43 1.68 2.90 -9.45
N MET A 44 1.84 1.58 -9.58
CA MET A 44 2.19 0.94 -10.86
C MET A 44 1.16 1.22 -11.95
N THR A 45 -0.13 1.22 -11.61
CA THR A 45 -1.18 1.54 -12.60
C THR A 45 -1.10 2.99 -13.08
N TYR A 46 -0.79 3.93 -12.18
CA TYR A 46 -0.62 5.33 -12.56
C TYR A 46 0.66 5.56 -13.37
N ASP A 47 1.76 4.93 -13.00
CA ASP A 47 3.03 5.02 -13.73
C ASP A 47 2.87 4.51 -15.17
N VAL A 48 2.27 3.32 -15.35
CA VAL A 48 1.98 2.78 -16.68
C VAL A 48 1.07 3.70 -17.49
N ARG A 49 0.04 4.30 -16.87
CA ARG A 49 -0.85 5.24 -17.58
C ARG A 49 -0.15 6.55 -17.94
N PHE A 50 0.77 7.01 -17.12
CA PHE A 50 1.55 8.21 -17.37
C PHE A 50 2.51 8.00 -18.55
N GLU A 51 3.21 6.85 -18.59
CA GLU A 51 4.05 6.47 -19.73
C GLU A 51 3.26 6.39 -21.04
N VAL A 52 2.07 5.75 -21.02
CA VAL A 52 1.21 5.66 -22.20
C VAL A 52 0.74 7.06 -22.65
N ALA A 53 0.37 7.94 -21.73
CA ALA A 53 -0.04 9.30 -22.06
C ALA A 53 1.12 10.12 -22.65
N LEU A 54 2.33 9.96 -22.11
CA LEU A 54 3.54 10.59 -22.66
C LEU A 54 3.82 10.12 -24.09
N GLU A 55 3.71 8.82 -24.34
CA GLU A 55 3.91 8.26 -25.67
C GLU A 55 2.85 8.78 -26.67
N GLN A 56 1.59 8.92 -26.23
CA GLN A 56 0.54 9.55 -27.05
C GLN A 56 0.87 11.00 -27.39
N VAL A 57 1.41 11.78 -26.45
CA VAL A 57 1.84 13.17 -26.68
C VAL A 57 3.01 13.23 -27.68
N ARG A 58 4.00 12.32 -27.57
CA ARG A 58 5.10 12.19 -28.55
C ARG A 58 4.60 11.98 -29.96
N LEU A 59 3.62 11.09 -30.14
CA LEU A 59 3.06 10.76 -31.45
C LEU A 59 2.22 11.91 -32.05
N LEU A 60 1.42 12.59 -31.23
CA LEU A 60 0.51 13.65 -31.69
C LEU A 60 1.20 15.00 -31.87
N CYS A 61 2.25 15.28 -31.09
CA CYS A 61 2.96 16.55 -31.11
C CYS A 61 4.48 16.33 -31.10
N PRO A 62 5.11 15.88 -32.19
CA PRO A 62 6.53 15.49 -32.21
C PRO A 62 7.53 16.61 -31.84
N SER A 63 7.11 17.87 -31.91
CA SER A 63 7.92 19.04 -31.58
C SER A 63 7.81 19.51 -30.13
N ILE A 64 6.96 18.88 -29.31
CA ILE A 64 6.77 19.26 -27.92
C ILE A 64 7.91 18.72 -27.05
N ASP A 65 8.55 19.62 -26.28
CA ASP A 65 9.57 19.22 -25.31
C ASP A 65 8.91 18.63 -24.07
N ILE A 66 8.95 17.31 -23.98
CA ILE A 66 8.49 16.52 -22.82
C ILE A 66 9.66 15.92 -22.07
N SER A 67 10.87 16.39 -22.33
CA SER A 67 12.05 15.93 -21.62
C SER A 67 11.95 16.23 -20.12
N GLY A 68 11.16 17.22 -19.70
CA GLY A 68 10.91 17.50 -18.27
C GLY A 68 9.99 16.50 -17.55
N VAL A 69 9.32 15.62 -18.29
CA VAL A 69 8.37 14.62 -17.76
C VAL A 69 8.78 13.18 -18.09
N ASP A 70 9.97 13.00 -18.68
CA ASP A 70 10.52 11.69 -19.00
C ASP A 70 10.86 10.93 -17.72
N ALA A 71 10.18 9.79 -17.53
CA ALA A 71 10.33 8.93 -16.36
C ALA A 71 11.72 8.27 -16.27
N ASN A 72 12.49 8.25 -17.37
CA ASN A 72 13.87 7.74 -17.39
C ASN A 72 14.92 8.75 -16.91
N LYS A 73 14.50 9.96 -16.52
CA LYS A 73 15.43 10.95 -15.97
C LYS A 73 15.60 10.76 -14.47
N VAL A 74 16.85 10.66 -14.05
CA VAL A 74 17.27 10.59 -12.65
C VAL A 74 17.59 11.97 -12.11
N VAL A 75 17.35 12.21 -10.82
CA VAL A 75 17.70 13.48 -10.16
C VAL A 75 19.09 13.36 -9.54
N ILE A 76 20.05 14.10 -10.09
CA ILE A 76 21.42 14.24 -9.55
C ILE A 76 21.63 15.70 -9.13
N ASP A 77 22.02 15.93 -7.87
CA ASP A 77 22.25 17.27 -7.31
C ASP A 77 21.09 18.27 -7.53
N GLY A 78 19.85 17.79 -7.47
CA GLY A 78 18.66 18.62 -7.67
C GLY A 78 18.39 19.00 -9.13
N ARG A 79 19.08 18.36 -10.09
CA ARG A 79 18.82 18.51 -11.53
C ARG A 79 18.36 17.18 -12.13
N LEU A 80 17.34 17.23 -12.98
CA LEU A 80 16.92 16.09 -13.82
C LEU A 80 17.95 15.88 -14.93
N VAL A 81 18.53 14.69 -14.99
CA VAL A 81 19.50 14.27 -16.01
C VAL A 81 19.04 12.95 -16.65
N GLU A 82 19.41 12.75 -17.91
CA GLU A 82 19.23 11.45 -18.60
C GLU A 82 20.20 10.43 -17.98
N GLU A 83 19.76 9.18 -17.81
CA GLU A 83 20.58 8.08 -17.27
C GLU A 83 21.78 7.72 -18.18
#